data_AF-A0A2M8BDS9-F1
#
_entry.id   AF-A0A2M8BDS9-F1
#
_cell.length_a   1.000
_cell.length_b   1.000
_cell.length_c   1.000
_cell.angle_alpha   90.00
_cell.angle_beta   90.00
_cell.angle_gamma   90.00
#
_symmetry.space_group_name_H-M   'P 1'
#
loop_
_entity.id
_entity.type
_entity.pdbx_description
1 polymer ?
#
loop_
_entity_poly.entity_id
_entity_poly.type
_entity_poly.pdbx_seq_one_letter_code
_entity_poly.pdbx_strand_id
1 'polypeptide(L)'
;MATTSHDNPLRITPAGIELTTSNIAVDSKVPSWDQIEAELQRFEAEERHRLGLVEEELEQYVEEVPKEFTAAQREHTTLLIGGLTLAQDVLIGAALRGIGYKVRPLDVPDVEALHYGKEFGNRGQCNPTYFTVGNLVKHLIQLRDQKGMSSEEIIDNYLFLTAGACGPCRFGTYVTEYRKALRDAGFDGFRVLLFQQQGGLKQATGDKPGLDLSPKFFISLLKGIVAGDVLNAVGYRIRPYEVVPGATDRALDECKRLLI
;
A
#
# COMPACT_ATOMS: atom_id res chain seq x y z
N MET A 1 -18.20 -69.21 7.96
CA MET A 1 -16.85 -68.61 7.87
C MET A 1 -16.59 -68.25 6.42
N ALA A 2 -16.72 -66.97 6.06
CA ALA A 2 -16.11 -66.35 4.89
C ALA A 2 -16.14 -64.83 5.15
N THR A 3 -14.97 -64.28 5.48
CA THR A 3 -14.70 -62.87 5.73
C THR A 3 -14.54 -62.14 4.40
N THR A 4 -15.47 -61.26 4.04
CA THR A 4 -15.26 -60.32 2.93
C THR A 4 -14.46 -59.13 3.44
N SER A 5 -13.16 -59.18 3.17
CA SER A 5 -12.22 -58.07 3.26
C SER A 5 -12.66 -56.94 2.34
N HIS A 6 -13.02 -55.78 2.92
CA HIS A 6 -13.15 -54.55 2.14
C HIS A 6 -11.73 -54.02 1.87
N ASP A 7 -11.29 -54.12 0.61
CA ASP A 7 -10.02 -53.54 0.16
C ASP A 7 -10.05 -52.01 0.37
N ASN A 8 -9.08 -51.49 1.13
CA ASN A 8 -8.90 -50.06 1.34
C ASN A 8 -8.34 -49.43 0.04
N PRO A 9 -9.05 -48.48 -0.59
CA PRO A 9 -8.66 -47.90 -1.89
C PRO A 9 -7.44 -46.98 -1.83
N LEU A 10 -6.90 -46.73 -0.63
CA LEU A 10 -5.70 -45.94 -0.40
C LEU A 10 -4.53 -46.87 -0.10
N ARG A 11 -3.53 -46.92 -1.00
CA ARG A 11 -2.26 -47.61 -0.77
C ARG A 11 -1.12 -46.60 -0.72
N ILE A 12 -0.35 -46.65 0.36
CA ILE A 12 0.88 -45.86 0.50
C ILE A 12 2.01 -46.65 -0.18
N THR A 13 2.62 -46.09 -1.20
CA THR A 13 3.76 -46.66 -1.92
C THR A 13 5.01 -45.79 -1.70
N PRO A 14 6.22 -46.30 -2.01
CA PRO A 14 7.46 -45.52 -1.89
C PRO A 14 7.50 -44.26 -2.77
N ALA A 15 6.63 -44.17 -3.79
CA ALA A 15 6.52 -43.02 -4.70
C ALA A 15 5.42 -42.01 -4.31
N GLY A 16 4.60 -42.32 -3.28
CA GLY A 16 3.49 -41.47 -2.85
C GLY A 16 2.25 -42.27 -2.45
N ILE A 17 1.10 -41.62 -2.40
CA ILE A 17 -0.18 -42.28 -2.14
C ILE A 17 -0.86 -42.57 -3.48
N GLU A 18 -1.12 -43.86 -3.75
CA GLU A 18 -1.88 -44.30 -4.92
C GLU A 18 -3.34 -44.57 -4.54
N LEU A 19 -4.24 -43.97 -5.31
CA LEU A 19 -5.69 -44.18 -5.25
C LEU A 19 -6.11 -45.10 -6.39
N THR A 20 -6.50 -46.34 -6.08
CA THR A 20 -7.09 -47.25 -7.08
C THR A 20 -8.60 -47.01 -7.14
N THR A 21 -9.07 -46.34 -8.20
CA THR A 21 -10.50 -46.05 -8.44
C THR A 21 -11.27 -47.23 -9.05
N SER A 22 -10.66 -48.42 -9.13
CA SER A 22 -11.18 -49.56 -9.89
C SER A 22 -12.47 -50.19 -9.36
N ASN A 23 -13.05 -49.72 -8.25
CA ASN A 23 -14.36 -50.16 -7.76
C ASN A 23 -15.19 -49.06 -7.07
N ILE A 24 -14.90 -47.78 -7.32
CA ILE A 24 -15.86 -46.72 -6.96
C ILE A 24 -16.81 -46.60 -8.15
N ALA A 25 -17.93 -47.32 -8.09
CA ALA A 25 -19.07 -46.95 -8.92
C ALA A 25 -19.42 -45.50 -8.55
N VAL A 26 -19.06 -44.55 -9.42
CA VAL A 26 -19.57 -43.19 -9.35
C VAL A 26 -21.07 -43.36 -9.52
N ASP A 27 -21.81 -43.27 -8.40
CA ASP A 27 -23.26 -43.32 -8.41
C ASP A 27 -23.74 -42.34 -9.47
N SER A 28 -24.47 -42.83 -10.48
CA SER A 28 -24.97 -42.03 -11.59
C SER A 28 -25.94 -40.93 -11.14
N LYS A 29 -26.25 -40.88 -9.85
CA LYS A 29 -26.99 -39.82 -9.16
C LYS A 29 -26.17 -38.60 -8.77
N VAL A 30 -24.84 -38.66 -8.78
CA VAL A 30 -24.00 -37.49 -8.45
C VAL A 30 -23.85 -36.64 -9.72
N PRO A 31 -24.41 -35.41 -9.75
CA PRO A 31 -24.26 -34.55 -10.92
C PRO A 31 -22.79 -34.17 -11.12
N SER A 32 -22.38 -34.08 -12.38
CA SER A 32 -21.08 -33.53 -12.76
C SER A 32 -20.98 -32.03 -12.44
N TRP A 33 -19.77 -31.49 -12.38
CA TRP A 33 -19.53 -30.06 -12.11
C TRP A 33 -20.28 -29.15 -13.10
N ASP A 34 -20.29 -29.49 -14.38
CA ASP A 34 -21.00 -28.71 -15.40
C ASP A 34 -22.53 -28.73 -15.18
N GLN A 35 -23.07 -29.86 -14.71
CA GLN A 35 -24.50 -29.97 -14.37
C GLN A 35 -24.86 -29.16 -13.11
N ILE A 36 -23.96 -29.14 -12.12
CA ILE A 36 -24.11 -28.31 -10.92
C ILE A 36 -24.06 -26.82 -11.29
N GLU A 37 -23.10 -26.41 -12.12
CA GLU A 37 -22.94 -25.03 -12.57
C GLU A 37 -24.16 -24.56 -13.38
N ALA A 38 -24.65 -25.38 -14.31
CA ALA A 38 -25.84 -25.06 -15.10
C ALA A 38 -27.12 -24.96 -14.25
N GLU A 39 -27.26 -25.83 -13.25
CA GLU A 39 -28.38 -25.77 -12.29
C GLU A 39 -28.31 -24.52 -11.42
N LEU A 40 -27.11 -24.18 -10.91
CA LEU A 40 -26.88 -22.97 -10.12
C LEU A 40 -27.18 -21.71 -10.93
N GLN A 41 -26.73 -21.63 -12.18
CA GLN A 41 -27.03 -20.51 -13.08
C GLN A 41 -28.52 -20.37 -13.36
N ARG A 42 -29.23 -21.49 -13.59
CA ARG A 42 -30.68 -21.48 -13.79
C ARG A 42 -31.41 -21.00 -12.53
N PHE A 43 -31.07 -21.57 -11.38
CA PHE A 43 -31.65 -21.19 -10.10
C PHE A 43 -31.39 -19.72 -9.77
N GLU A 44 -30.17 -19.25 -9.99
CA GLU A 44 -29.80 -17.83 -9.84
C GLU A 44 -30.66 -16.93 -10.74
N ALA A 45 -30.82 -17.26 -12.02
CA ALA A 45 -31.64 -16.47 -12.94
C ALA A 45 -33.12 -16.42 -12.54
N GLU A 46 -33.69 -17.57 -12.15
CA GLU A 46 -35.08 -17.68 -11.67
C GLU A 46 -35.31 -16.84 -10.39
N GLU A 47 -34.40 -16.95 -9.41
CA GLU A 47 -34.50 -16.21 -8.16
C GLU A 47 -34.29 -14.71 -8.36
N ARG A 48 -33.34 -14.31 -9.22
CA ARG A 48 -33.12 -12.89 -9.58
C ARG A 48 -34.36 -12.29 -10.22
N HIS A 49 -35.00 -13.02 -11.15
CA HIS A 49 -36.26 -12.59 -11.74
C HIS A 49 -37.38 -12.50 -10.68
N ARG A 50 -37.52 -13.51 -9.81
CA ARG A 50 -38.52 -13.52 -8.72
C ARG A 50 -38.35 -12.36 -7.74
N LEU A 51 -37.10 -11.98 -7.46
CA LEU A 51 -36.74 -10.88 -6.57
C LEU A 51 -36.75 -9.51 -7.25
N GLY A 52 -36.99 -9.44 -8.58
CA GLY A 52 -36.94 -8.20 -9.34
C GLY A 52 -35.53 -7.61 -9.47
N LEU A 53 -34.49 -8.45 -9.31
CA LEU A 53 -33.09 -8.11 -9.58
C LEU A 53 -32.82 -8.20 -11.08
N VAL A 54 -33.47 -7.33 -11.85
CA VAL A 54 -33.21 -7.20 -13.29
C VAL A 54 -31.75 -6.79 -13.46
N GLU A 55 -31.00 -7.52 -14.29
CA GLU A 55 -29.65 -7.13 -14.72
C GLU A 55 -29.76 -5.87 -15.59
N GLU A 56 -29.82 -4.72 -14.95
CA GLU A 56 -29.19 -3.55 -15.55
C GLU A 56 -27.69 -3.84 -15.47
N GLU A 57 -26.97 -3.76 -16.60
CA GLU A 57 -25.51 -3.67 -16.59
C GLU A 57 -25.15 -2.40 -15.82
N LEU A 58 -25.08 -2.52 -14.49
CA LEU A 58 -24.66 -1.43 -13.63
C LEU A 58 -23.17 -1.27 -13.89
N GLU A 59 -22.82 -0.23 -14.64
CA GLU A 59 -21.43 0.24 -14.72
C GLU A 59 -20.96 0.49 -13.29
N GLN A 60 -20.09 -0.40 -12.78
CA GLN A 60 -19.49 -0.21 -11.48
C GLN A 60 -18.62 1.04 -11.54
N TYR A 61 -18.68 1.86 -10.49
CA TYR A 61 -17.80 3.01 -10.37
C TYR A 61 -16.34 2.54 -10.44
N VAL A 62 -15.61 3.04 -11.43
CA VAL A 62 -14.16 2.90 -11.53
C VAL A 62 -13.53 4.25 -11.25
N GLU A 63 -12.68 4.31 -10.22
CA GLU A 63 -11.87 5.48 -9.97
C GLU A 63 -10.71 5.51 -10.97
N GLU A 64 -10.63 6.56 -11.79
CA GLU A 64 -9.42 6.85 -12.55
C GLU A 64 -8.32 7.28 -11.58
N VAL A 65 -7.27 6.48 -11.50
CA VAL A 65 -6.16 6.72 -10.59
C VAL A 65 -4.97 7.28 -11.37
N PRO A 66 -4.50 8.51 -11.07
CA PRO A 66 -3.26 9.05 -11.61
C PRO A 66 -2.07 8.22 -11.11
N LYS A 67 -1.58 7.30 -11.94
CA LYS A 67 -0.44 6.41 -11.64
C LYS A 67 0.81 6.75 -12.43
N GLU A 68 0.72 7.66 -13.39
CA GLU A 68 1.81 7.93 -14.30
C GLU A 68 2.90 8.78 -13.65
N PHE A 69 4.09 8.19 -13.59
CA PHE A 69 5.33 8.87 -13.28
C PHE A 69 6.38 8.28 -14.21
N THR A 70 6.95 9.08 -15.10
CA THR A 70 7.92 8.64 -16.12
C THR A 70 9.34 9.11 -15.79
N ALA A 71 10.34 8.51 -16.43
CA ALA A 71 11.74 8.87 -16.20
C ALA A 71 12.05 10.33 -16.54
N ALA A 72 11.38 10.91 -17.55
CA ALA A 72 11.53 12.31 -17.92
C ALA A 72 11.06 13.26 -16.80
N GLN A 73 10.07 12.83 -16.02
CA GLN A 73 9.53 13.64 -14.93
C GLN A 73 10.42 13.66 -13.67
N ARG A 74 11.43 12.79 -13.57
CA ARG A 74 12.30 12.70 -12.38
C ARG A 74 13.02 14.00 -12.07
N GLU A 75 13.41 14.74 -13.10
CA GLU A 75 14.20 15.96 -12.92
C GLU A 75 13.39 17.07 -12.26
N HIS A 76 12.10 17.22 -12.55
CA HIS A 76 11.28 18.29 -11.99
C HIS A 76 10.38 17.84 -10.83
N THR A 77 10.10 16.54 -10.68
CA THR A 77 9.13 16.06 -9.68
C THR A 77 9.79 15.75 -8.33
N THR A 78 9.25 16.33 -7.26
CA THR A 78 9.63 16.08 -5.87
C THR A 78 8.77 14.97 -5.27
N LEU A 79 9.43 13.93 -4.76
CA LEU A 79 8.80 12.82 -4.06
C LEU A 79 8.66 13.20 -2.59
N LEU A 80 7.41 13.36 -2.15
CA LEU A 80 7.06 13.49 -0.76
C LEU A 80 6.99 12.09 -0.13
N ILE A 81 7.66 11.91 1.01
CA ILE A 81 7.61 10.68 1.79
C ILE A 81 7.26 11.01 3.24
N GLY A 82 6.63 10.09 3.95
CA GLY A 82 6.37 10.25 5.37
C GLY A 82 5.48 9.15 5.93
N GLY A 83 5.33 9.15 7.25
CA GLY A 83 4.46 8.21 7.96
C GLY A 83 5.18 7.01 8.53
N LEU A 84 6.51 6.96 8.45
CA LEU A 84 7.34 6.12 9.32
C LEU A 84 7.75 6.94 10.55
N THR A 85 8.81 6.54 11.26
CA THR A 85 9.37 7.41 12.31
C THR A 85 10.34 8.41 11.70
N LEU A 86 10.60 9.50 12.41
CA LEU A 86 11.49 10.59 11.98
C LEU A 86 12.85 10.11 11.48
N ALA A 87 13.43 9.08 12.12
CA ALA A 87 14.73 8.54 11.70
C ALA A 87 14.65 7.88 10.32
N GLN A 88 13.67 7.01 10.07
CA GLN A 88 13.54 6.35 8.76
C GLN A 88 13.18 7.37 7.67
N ASP A 89 12.23 8.28 7.92
CA ASP A 89 11.82 9.26 6.90
C ASP A 89 13.00 10.10 6.42
N VAL A 90 13.85 10.58 7.33
CA VAL A 90 15.04 11.36 7.01
C VAL A 90 16.10 10.54 6.28
N LEU A 91 16.42 9.34 6.78
CA LEU A 91 17.48 8.48 6.23
C LEU A 91 17.09 7.87 4.88
N ILE A 92 15.83 7.48 4.69
CA ILE A 92 15.28 7.05 3.40
C ILE A 92 15.33 8.22 2.42
N GLY A 93 14.93 9.42 2.86
CA GLY A 93 15.05 10.62 2.04
C GLY A 93 16.48 10.85 1.55
N ALA A 94 17.47 10.71 2.42
CA ALA A 94 18.89 10.82 2.06
C ALA A 94 19.34 9.71 1.09
N ALA A 95 18.98 8.47 1.38
CA ALA A 95 19.33 7.32 0.54
C ALA A 95 18.76 7.45 -0.89
N LEU A 96 17.51 7.88 -1.02
CA LEU A 96 16.86 8.10 -2.31
C LEU A 96 17.44 9.30 -3.07
N ARG A 97 17.82 10.38 -2.36
CA ARG A 97 18.58 11.49 -2.96
C ARG A 97 19.93 11.02 -3.50
N GLY A 98 20.63 10.16 -2.77
CA GLY A 98 21.92 9.58 -3.19
C GLY A 98 21.86 8.74 -4.46
N ILE A 99 20.66 8.30 -4.89
CA ILE A 99 20.47 7.56 -6.14
C ILE A 99 19.78 8.37 -7.24
N GLY A 100 19.60 9.68 -7.04
CA GLY A 100 19.18 10.63 -8.08
C GLY A 100 17.73 11.09 -8.02
N TYR A 101 16.99 10.80 -6.95
CA TYR A 101 15.61 11.28 -6.78
C TYR A 101 15.55 12.60 -6.01
N LYS A 102 14.64 13.50 -6.37
CA LYS A 102 14.31 14.69 -5.56
C LYS A 102 13.36 14.28 -4.45
N VAL A 103 13.85 14.04 -3.23
CA VAL A 103 13.02 13.55 -2.13
C VAL A 103 12.95 14.53 -0.97
N ARG A 104 11.73 14.79 -0.50
CA ARG A 104 11.45 15.60 0.68
C ARG A 104 10.63 14.78 1.70
N PRO A 105 11.21 14.44 2.85
CA PRO A 105 10.45 13.95 3.98
C PRO A 105 9.47 15.02 4.48
N LEU A 106 8.24 14.62 4.79
CA LEU A 106 7.28 15.46 5.50
C LEU A 106 7.69 15.60 6.97
N ASP A 107 7.29 16.71 7.59
CA ASP A 107 7.52 16.94 9.01
C ASP A 107 6.70 15.96 9.86
N VAL A 108 7.05 15.82 11.15
CA VAL A 108 6.27 14.98 12.07
C VAL A 108 4.84 15.53 12.18
N PRO A 109 3.80 14.71 11.95
CA PRO A 109 2.42 15.17 12.06
C PRO A 109 2.12 15.75 13.44
N ASP A 110 1.47 16.91 13.46
CA ASP A 110 1.06 17.62 14.67
C ASP A 110 -0.47 17.68 14.79
N VAL A 111 -0.96 18.45 15.76
CA VAL A 111 -2.41 18.61 15.99
C VAL A 111 -3.10 19.27 14.79
N GLU A 112 -2.42 20.15 14.06
CA GLU A 112 -2.96 20.75 12.85
C GLU A 112 -3.12 19.70 11.74
N ALA A 113 -2.14 18.81 11.56
CA ALA A 113 -2.29 17.66 10.67
C ALA A 113 -3.53 16.81 11.02
N LEU A 114 -3.79 16.57 12.31
CA LEU A 114 -5.02 15.88 12.75
C LEU A 114 -6.29 16.64 12.34
N HIS A 115 -6.30 17.97 12.42
CA HIS A 115 -7.46 18.78 12.02
C HIS A 115 -7.74 18.66 10.52
N TYR A 116 -6.71 18.81 9.67
CA TYR A 116 -6.83 18.57 8.23
C TYR A 116 -7.31 17.15 7.92
N GLY A 117 -6.76 16.15 8.63
CA GLY A 117 -7.18 14.76 8.49
C GLY A 117 -8.66 14.54 8.82
N LYS A 118 -9.19 15.20 9.85
CA LYS A 118 -10.62 15.12 10.22
C LYS A 118 -11.54 15.90 9.29
N GLU A 119 -11.05 17.00 8.74
CA GLU A 119 -11.80 17.87 7.83
C GLU A 119 -11.97 17.20 6.45
N PHE A 120 -10.87 16.73 5.87
CA PHE A 120 -10.86 16.17 4.51
C PHE A 120 -10.93 14.65 4.47
N GLY A 121 -10.61 13.95 5.56
CA GLY A 121 -10.64 12.48 5.62
C GLY A 121 -12.01 11.90 5.97
N ASN A 122 -12.14 10.58 5.80
CA ASN A 122 -13.32 9.83 6.20
C ASN A 122 -13.36 9.62 7.73
N ARG A 123 -14.49 9.96 8.37
CA ARG A 123 -14.73 9.85 9.82
C ARG A 123 -14.61 8.43 10.39
N GLY A 124 -14.63 7.40 9.53
CA GLY A 124 -14.47 6.00 9.93
C GLY A 124 -13.02 5.50 9.99
N GLN A 125 -12.02 6.35 9.70
CA GLN A 125 -10.63 5.92 9.63
C GLN A 125 -9.95 5.87 10.99
N CYS A 126 -8.87 5.08 11.08
CA CYS A 126 -8.07 4.99 12.29
C CYS A 126 -7.20 6.24 12.47
N ASN A 127 -6.81 6.54 13.72
CA ASN A 127 -6.05 7.74 14.03
C ASN A 127 -4.78 7.93 13.18
N PRO A 128 -3.96 6.90 12.91
CA PRO A 128 -2.78 7.09 12.09
C PRO A 128 -3.10 7.61 10.69
N THR A 129 -4.22 7.20 10.07
CA THR A 129 -4.67 7.75 8.78
C THR A 129 -4.93 9.24 8.85
N TYR A 130 -5.60 9.73 9.91
CA TYR A 130 -5.85 11.16 10.05
C TYR A 130 -4.56 11.96 10.13
N PHE A 131 -3.57 11.47 10.87
CA PHE A 131 -2.27 12.14 10.95
C PHE A 131 -1.52 12.08 9.62
N THR A 132 -1.43 10.92 8.96
CA THR A 132 -0.62 10.82 7.74
C THR A 132 -1.26 11.51 6.54
N VAL A 133 -2.56 11.33 6.31
CA VAL A 133 -3.33 12.01 5.26
C VAL A 133 -3.38 13.51 5.53
N GLY A 134 -3.71 13.88 6.77
CA GLY A 134 -3.80 15.28 7.15
C GLY A 134 -2.47 16.02 7.07
N ASN A 135 -1.35 15.36 7.35
CA ASN A 135 -0.01 15.95 7.21
C ASN A 135 0.35 16.22 5.74
N LEU A 136 -0.02 15.31 4.83
CA LEU A 136 0.14 15.55 3.40
C LEU A 136 -0.73 16.74 2.94
N VAL A 137 -2.03 16.73 3.28
CA VAL A 137 -2.95 17.81 2.91
C VAL A 137 -2.48 19.15 3.45
N LYS A 138 -2.10 19.20 4.73
CA LYS A 138 -1.49 20.37 5.36
C LYS A 138 -0.29 20.88 4.55
N HIS A 139 0.63 19.99 4.18
CA HIS A 139 1.83 20.38 3.43
C HIS A 139 1.48 20.99 2.06
N LEU A 140 0.55 20.39 1.32
CA LEU A 140 0.16 20.90 0.00
C LEU A 140 -0.58 22.25 0.10
N ILE A 141 -1.44 22.41 1.11
CA ILE A 141 -2.11 23.69 1.39
C ILE A 141 -1.08 24.78 1.74
N GLN A 142 -0.03 24.45 2.49
CA GLN A 142 1.05 25.41 2.76
C GLN A 142 1.82 25.80 1.49
N LEU A 143 2.06 24.85 0.57
CA LEU A 143 2.65 25.18 -0.75
C LEU A 143 1.75 26.14 -1.53
N ARG A 144 0.43 25.89 -1.54
CA ARG A 144 -0.52 26.74 -2.25
C ARG A 144 -0.65 28.13 -1.61
N ASP A 145 -1.00 28.17 -0.33
CA ASP A 145 -1.46 29.40 0.33
C ASP A 145 -0.30 30.25 0.87
N GLN A 146 0.85 29.64 1.19
CA GLN A 146 2.01 30.37 1.75
C GLN A 146 3.16 30.52 0.77
N LYS A 147 3.34 29.57 -0.16
CA LYS A 147 4.36 29.66 -1.22
C LYS A 147 3.81 30.19 -2.54
N GLY A 148 2.49 30.34 -2.65
CA GLY A 148 1.82 30.92 -3.82
C GLY A 148 1.84 30.02 -5.05
N MET A 149 2.07 28.71 -4.88
CA MET A 149 2.01 27.75 -5.98
C MET A 149 0.55 27.47 -6.36
N SER A 150 0.25 27.34 -7.64
CA SER A 150 -1.08 26.88 -8.05
C SER A 150 -1.27 25.39 -7.72
N SER A 151 -2.53 24.94 -7.61
CA SER A 151 -2.82 23.52 -7.40
C SER A 151 -2.26 22.65 -8.53
N GLU A 152 -2.34 23.14 -9.78
CA GLU A 152 -1.82 22.48 -10.98
C GLU A 152 -0.29 22.34 -10.91
N GLU A 153 0.42 23.39 -10.53
CA GLU A 153 1.87 23.33 -10.33
C GLU A 153 2.25 22.31 -9.26
N ILE A 154 1.47 22.20 -8.18
CA ILE A 154 1.70 21.22 -7.12
C ILE A 154 1.47 19.79 -7.64
N ILE A 155 0.37 19.55 -8.36
CA ILE A 155 0.03 18.23 -8.93
C ILE A 155 1.12 17.77 -9.91
N ASP A 156 1.64 18.67 -10.74
CA ASP A 156 2.64 18.36 -11.77
C ASP A 156 4.04 18.17 -11.19
N ASN A 157 4.42 18.94 -10.16
CA ASN A 157 5.78 18.95 -9.61
C ASN A 157 5.95 18.11 -8.34
N TYR A 158 4.88 17.58 -7.75
CA TYR A 158 4.95 16.74 -6.56
C TYR A 158 4.20 15.42 -6.73
N LEU A 159 4.64 14.41 -5.99
CA LEU A 159 3.91 13.16 -5.78
C LEU A 159 4.15 12.65 -4.37
N PHE A 160 3.22 11.87 -3.83
CA PHE A 160 3.39 11.20 -2.54
C PHE A 160 3.70 9.73 -2.75
N LEU A 161 4.79 9.27 -2.15
CA LEU A 161 5.27 7.90 -2.23
C LEU A 161 5.12 7.22 -0.88
N THR A 162 4.29 6.16 -0.82
CA THR A 162 3.97 5.45 0.41
C THR A 162 3.95 3.94 0.22
N ALA A 163 3.97 3.19 1.32
CA ALA A 163 3.68 1.76 1.31
C ALA A 163 2.16 1.52 1.36
N GLY A 164 1.73 0.34 0.95
CA GLY A 164 0.34 -0.12 1.06
C GLY A 164 0.30 -1.61 1.30
N ALA A 165 -0.52 -2.09 2.23
CA ALA A 165 -0.54 -3.50 2.62
C ALA A 165 -1.84 -4.21 2.20
N CYS A 166 -1.79 -5.54 2.11
CA CYS A 166 -2.94 -6.42 1.88
C CYS A 166 -3.45 -7.12 3.16
N GLY A 167 -3.13 -6.57 4.35
CA GLY A 167 -3.50 -7.15 5.63
C GLY A 167 -4.90 -6.73 6.11
N PRO A 168 -5.39 -7.28 7.24
CA PRO A 168 -6.72 -6.96 7.79
C PRO A 168 -6.82 -5.54 8.36
N CYS A 169 -5.71 -4.81 8.44
CA CYS A 169 -5.68 -3.43 8.86
C CYS A 169 -6.25 -2.51 7.77
N ARG A 170 -6.83 -1.37 8.18
CA ARG A 170 -7.22 -0.28 7.27
C ARG A 170 -6.06 0.32 6.48
N PHE A 171 -4.80 -0.05 6.77
CA PHE A 171 -3.64 0.42 6.01
C PHE A 171 -3.75 0.15 4.50
N GLY A 172 -4.37 -0.96 4.09
CA GLY A 172 -4.61 -1.23 2.66
C GLY A 172 -5.54 -0.22 1.98
N THR A 173 -6.41 0.45 2.74
CA THR A 173 -7.34 1.46 2.22
C THR A 173 -6.80 2.88 2.32
N TYR A 174 -5.61 3.11 2.89
CA TYR A 174 -5.07 4.46 3.06
C TYR A 174 -4.91 5.18 1.74
N VAL A 175 -4.55 4.46 0.67
CA VAL A 175 -4.37 5.05 -0.66
C VAL A 175 -5.64 5.70 -1.19
N THR A 176 -6.79 5.06 -0.98
CA THR A 176 -8.10 5.61 -1.36
C THR A 176 -8.43 6.82 -0.49
N GLU A 177 -8.09 6.78 0.79
CA GLU A 177 -8.30 7.90 1.71
C GLU A 177 -7.43 9.11 1.38
N TYR A 178 -6.17 8.90 0.98
CA TYR A 178 -5.32 9.99 0.48
C TYR A 178 -5.99 10.66 -0.73
N ARG A 179 -6.38 9.89 -1.75
CA ARG A 179 -6.97 10.45 -2.99
C ARG A 179 -8.26 11.21 -2.73
N LYS A 180 -9.17 10.64 -1.95
CA LYS A 180 -10.40 11.31 -1.53
C LYS A 180 -10.08 12.64 -0.84
N ALA A 181 -9.22 12.62 0.19
CA ALA A 181 -8.91 13.84 0.94
C ALA A 181 -8.20 14.89 0.09
N LEU A 182 -7.34 14.48 -0.84
CA LEU A 182 -6.65 15.37 -1.78
C LEU A 182 -7.63 16.02 -2.75
N ARG A 183 -8.58 15.25 -3.31
CA ARG A 183 -9.66 15.80 -4.15
C ARG A 183 -10.48 16.84 -3.40
N ASP A 184 -10.93 16.52 -2.19
CA ASP A 184 -11.73 17.43 -1.38
C ASP A 184 -10.94 18.68 -0.94
N ALA A 185 -9.61 18.60 -0.83
CA ALA A 185 -8.73 19.72 -0.52
C ALA A 185 -8.36 20.59 -1.76
N GLY A 186 -8.84 20.24 -2.95
CA GLY A 186 -8.56 20.96 -4.20
C GLY A 186 -7.28 20.55 -4.91
N PHE A 187 -6.82 19.32 -4.69
CA PHE A 187 -5.67 18.68 -5.36
C PHE A 187 -6.09 17.41 -6.10
N ASP A 188 -7.25 17.43 -6.76
CA ASP A 188 -7.71 16.31 -7.57
C ASP A 188 -6.69 16.00 -8.68
N GLY A 189 -6.42 14.71 -8.93
CA GLY A 189 -5.34 14.31 -9.84
C GLY A 189 -3.95 14.19 -9.20
N PHE A 190 -3.76 14.56 -7.92
CA PHE A 190 -2.48 14.42 -7.24
C PHE A 190 -2.03 12.94 -7.14
N ARG A 191 -0.79 12.67 -7.53
CA ARG A 191 -0.24 11.32 -7.64
C ARG A 191 0.12 10.74 -6.28
N VAL A 192 -0.52 9.63 -5.91
CA VAL A 192 -0.20 8.81 -4.74
C VAL A 192 0.25 7.43 -5.19
N LEU A 193 1.56 7.18 -5.12
CA LEU A 193 2.19 5.96 -5.62
C LEU A 193 2.49 5.00 -4.47
N LEU A 194 2.18 3.71 -4.69
CA LEU A 194 2.45 2.62 -3.76
C LEU A 194 3.62 1.79 -4.24
N PHE A 195 4.56 1.48 -3.33
CA PHE A 195 5.65 0.54 -3.63
C PHE A 195 5.16 -0.88 -3.96
N GLN A 196 4.02 -1.30 -3.40
CA GLN A 196 3.51 -2.68 -3.50
C GLN A 196 2.48 -2.91 -4.63
N GLN A 197 1.94 -1.86 -5.27
CA GLN A 197 0.87 -2.03 -6.30
C GLN A 197 1.37 -2.35 -7.71
N GLN A 198 2.64 -2.65 -7.90
CA GLN A 198 3.11 -3.18 -9.18
C GLN A 198 3.10 -4.71 -9.11
N GLY A 199 2.11 -5.31 -9.76
CA GLY A 199 2.00 -6.75 -10.02
C GLY A 199 3.14 -7.27 -10.89
N GLY A 200 4.36 -7.26 -10.35
CA GLY A 200 5.56 -7.67 -11.05
C GLY A 200 6.14 -6.59 -11.97
N LEU A 201 7.34 -6.89 -12.42
CA LEU A 201 8.33 -6.08 -13.13
C LEU A 201 7.91 -5.53 -14.52
N LYS A 202 6.62 -5.33 -14.78
CA LYS A 202 6.08 -4.92 -16.08
C LYS A 202 5.07 -3.79 -15.92
N GLN A 203 5.55 -2.56 -15.75
CA GLN A 203 4.77 -1.41 -16.20
C GLN A 203 4.83 -1.38 -17.72
N ALA A 204 3.74 -1.82 -18.33
CA ALA A 204 3.52 -1.87 -19.76
C ALA A 204 3.08 -0.49 -20.27
N THR A 205 4.03 0.42 -20.40
CA THR A 205 3.94 1.59 -21.28
C THR A 205 5.34 1.83 -21.82
N GLY A 206 5.48 2.25 -23.08
CA GLY A 206 6.77 2.31 -23.80
C GLY A 206 7.82 3.25 -23.18
N ASP A 207 7.47 4.01 -22.15
CA ASP A 207 8.35 4.90 -21.42
C ASP A 207 8.93 4.26 -20.16
N LYS A 208 10.20 4.55 -19.87
CA LYS A 208 10.85 4.08 -18.65
C LYS A 208 10.12 4.65 -17.43
N PRO A 209 9.80 3.83 -16.41
CA PRO A 209 9.09 4.29 -15.23
C PRO A 209 9.90 5.32 -14.47
N GLY A 210 9.24 6.33 -13.91
CA GLY A 210 9.84 7.39 -13.12
C GLY A 210 10.43 6.86 -11.81
N LEU A 211 9.82 5.83 -11.22
CA LEU A 211 10.44 5.03 -10.17
C LEU A 211 11.12 3.82 -10.80
N ASP A 212 12.46 3.84 -10.86
CA ASP A 212 13.25 2.65 -11.17
C ASP A 212 13.34 1.77 -9.91
N LEU A 213 12.47 0.77 -9.83
CA LEU A 213 12.45 -0.25 -8.77
C LEU A 213 13.58 -1.29 -8.96
N SER A 214 14.81 -0.82 -9.12
CA SER A 214 15.99 -1.65 -9.30
C SER A 214 16.52 -2.20 -7.96
N PRO A 215 17.42 -3.21 -7.98
CA PRO A 215 18.11 -3.64 -6.76
C PRO A 215 18.80 -2.49 -6.02
N LYS A 216 19.32 -1.49 -6.75
CA LYS A 216 19.92 -0.29 -6.17
C LYS A 216 18.90 0.50 -5.35
N PHE A 217 17.67 0.64 -5.85
CA PHE A 217 16.56 1.29 -5.15
C PHE A 217 16.26 0.57 -3.81
N PHE A 218 16.01 -0.74 -3.87
CA PHE A 218 15.66 -1.53 -2.70
C PHE A 218 16.79 -1.62 -1.66
N ILE A 219 18.05 -1.75 -2.09
CA ILE A 219 19.20 -1.75 -1.19
C ILE A 219 19.34 -0.40 -0.48
N SER A 220 19.11 0.71 -1.19
CA SER A 220 19.17 2.06 -0.61
C SER A 220 18.07 2.26 0.42
N LEU A 221 16.85 1.83 0.11
CA LEU A 221 15.71 1.86 1.03
C LEU A 221 15.97 1.01 2.28
N LEU A 222 16.42 -0.24 2.10
CA LEU A 222 16.73 -1.16 3.20
C LEU A 222 17.79 -0.61 4.14
N LYS A 223 18.87 -0.02 3.59
CA LYS A 223 19.91 0.63 4.40
C LYS A 223 19.35 1.77 5.25
N GLY A 224 18.48 2.62 4.67
CA GLY A 224 17.83 3.71 5.38
C GLY A 224 16.93 3.21 6.53
N ILE A 225 16.14 2.17 6.27
CA ILE A 225 15.27 1.55 7.28
C ILE A 225 16.10 0.96 8.43
N VAL A 226 17.08 0.11 8.11
CA VAL A 226 17.92 -0.56 9.13
C VAL A 226 18.71 0.45 9.96
N ALA A 227 19.28 1.48 9.34
CA ALA A 227 19.98 2.54 10.06
C ALA A 227 19.02 3.32 10.99
N GLY A 228 17.79 3.60 10.53
CA GLY A 228 16.76 4.23 11.35
C GLY A 228 16.33 3.37 12.54
N ASP A 229 16.16 2.05 12.33
CA ASP A 229 15.82 1.11 13.40
C ASP A 229 16.93 1.01 14.45
N VAL A 230 18.19 0.92 14.03
CA VAL A 230 19.35 0.92 14.94
C VAL A 230 19.38 2.22 15.75
N LEU A 231 19.22 3.36 15.10
CA LEU A 231 19.24 4.66 15.76
C LEU A 231 18.10 4.80 16.79
N ASN A 232 16.89 4.40 16.42
CA ASN A 232 15.74 4.39 17.31
C ASN A 232 15.93 3.42 18.48
N ALA A 233 16.41 2.20 18.23
CA ALA A 233 16.64 1.20 19.26
C ALA A 233 17.66 1.66 20.30
N VAL A 234 18.76 2.27 19.85
CA VAL A 234 19.75 2.88 20.75
C VAL A 234 19.12 4.04 21.52
N GLY A 235 18.41 4.95 20.83
CA GLY A 235 17.71 6.08 21.43
C GLY A 235 16.74 5.68 22.54
N TYR A 236 15.89 4.69 22.29
CA TYR A 236 14.95 4.18 23.29
C TYR A 236 15.64 3.48 24.47
N ARG A 237 16.81 2.87 24.24
CA ARG A 237 17.59 2.25 25.31
C ARG A 237 18.26 3.27 26.22
N ILE A 238 18.71 4.41 25.69
CA ILE A 238 19.43 5.42 26.47
C ILE A 238 18.51 6.47 27.10
N ARG A 239 17.37 6.82 26.46
CA ARG A 239 16.47 7.89 26.90
C ARG A 239 16.02 7.78 28.36
N PRO A 240 15.67 6.59 28.91
CA PRO A 240 15.27 6.47 30.32
C PRO A 240 16.38 6.72 31.34
N TYR A 241 17.65 6.66 30.92
CA TYR A 241 18.84 6.87 31.76
C TYR A 241 19.46 8.25 31.56
N GLU A 242 18.78 9.14 30.85
CA GLU A 242 19.23 10.50 30.59
C GLU A 242 19.37 11.31 31.88
N VAL A 243 20.57 11.84 32.12
CA VAL A 243 20.85 12.70 33.28
C VAL A 243 20.57 14.18 32.95
N VAL A 244 20.86 14.60 31.72
CA VAL A 244 20.63 15.98 31.24
C VAL A 244 19.47 15.94 30.23
N PRO A 245 18.32 16.55 30.54
CA PRO A 245 17.16 16.54 29.64
C PRO A 245 17.50 16.87 28.18
N GLY A 246 17.03 16.04 27.26
CA GLY A 246 17.20 16.17 25.81
C GLY A 246 18.60 15.88 25.27
N ALA A 247 19.55 15.41 26.09
CA ALA A 247 20.86 14.93 25.63
C ALA A 247 20.76 13.78 24.62
N THR A 248 19.83 12.85 24.85
CA THR A 248 19.53 11.75 23.94
C THR A 248 19.07 12.29 22.60
N ASP A 249 18.10 13.21 22.58
CA ASP A 249 17.58 13.76 21.32
C ASP A 249 18.66 14.52 20.54
N ARG A 250 19.50 15.29 21.24
CA ARG A 250 20.66 15.97 20.63
C ARG A 250 21.65 14.97 20.00
N ALA A 251 21.96 13.88 20.69
CA ALA A 251 22.84 12.83 20.16
C ALA A 251 22.22 12.12 18.94
N LEU A 252 20.92 11.83 18.97
CA LEU A 252 20.22 11.25 17.82
C LEU A 252 20.20 12.22 16.62
N ASP A 253 20.02 13.52 16.86
CA ASP A 253 20.09 14.55 15.82
C ASP A 253 21.49 14.66 15.20
N GLU A 254 22.54 14.60 16.02
CA GLU A 254 23.92 14.58 15.55
C GLU A 254 24.20 13.34 14.68
N CYS A 255 23.82 12.15 15.15
CA CYS A 255 23.93 10.91 14.37
C CYS A 255 23.20 11.00 13.03
N LYS A 256 21.98 11.56 12.99
CA LYS A 256 21.25 11.76 11.72
C LYS A 256 22.05 12.66 10.78
N ARG A 257 22.59 13.78 11.26
CA ARG A 257 23.39 14.70 10.43
C ARG A 257 24.66 14.06 9.86
N LEU A 258 25.28 13.12 10.59
CA LEU A 258 26.45 12.38 10.10
C LEU A 258 26.12 11.34 9.03
N LEU A 259 24.89 10.83 9.00
CA LEU A 259 24.45 9.76 8.11
C LEU A 259 23.83 10.27 6.78
N ILE A 260 23.56 11.58 6.67
CA ILE A 260 22.90 12.23 5.52
C ILE A 260 23.95 12.95 4.69
#